data_AF-A0A7V5VZK7-F1
#
_entry.id   AF-A0A7V5VZK7-F1
#
_cell.length_a   1.000
_cell.length_b   1.000
_cell.length_c   1.000
_cell.angle_alpha   90.00
_cell.angle_beta   90.00
_cell.angle_gamma   90.00
#
_symmetry.space_group_name_H-M   'P 1'
#
loop_
_entity.id
_entity.type
_entity.pdbx_description
1 polymer ?
#
loop_
_entity_poly.entity_id
_entity_poly.type
_entity_poly.pdbx_seq_one_letter_code
_entity_poly.pdbx_strand_id
1 'polypeptide(L)' 'MMIEIVKSKIHRVRVTEANINYIGSITIDEDLMDAANLIEFEKVQVLNINNGQRFDT' A
#
# COMPACT_ATOMS: atom_id res chain seq x y z
N MET A 1 -5.14 12.24 24.61
CA MET A 1 -4.80 12.70 23.23
C MET A 1 -4.31 11.49 22.46
N MET A 2 -4.87 11.23 21.27
CA MET A 2 -4.37 10.17 20.37
C MET A 2 -3.61 10.83 19.22
N ILE A 3 -2.48 10.24 18.83
CA ILE A 3 -1.60 10.73 17.74
C ILE A 3 -1.52 9.61 16.70
N GLU A 4 -1.69 9.97 15.43
CA GLU A 4 -1.46 9.06 14.30
C GLU A 4 -0.02 9.17 13.83
N ILE A 5 0.65 8.03 13.69
CA ILE A 5 2.04 7.92 13.26
C ILE A 5 2.11 6.90 12.12
N VAL A 6 3.00 7.13 11.16
CA VAL A 6 3.28 6.15 10.11
C VAL A 6 3.96 4.93 10.74
N LYS A 7 3.25 3.80 10.76
CA LYS A 7 3.79 2.53 11.25
C LYS A 7 4.90 2.01 10.35
N SER A 8 4.68 1.99 9.03
CA SER A 8 5.64 1.50 8.05
C SER A 8 5.42 2.08 6.66
N LYS A 9 6.39 1.86 5.76
CA LYS A 9 6.36 2.37 4.38
C LYS A 9 7.20 1.50 3.46
N ILE A 10 6.62 1.13 2.32
CA ILE A 10 7.34 0.61 1.16
C ILE A 10 7.63 1.78 0.20
N HIS A 11 8.91 2.06 -0.09
CA HIS A 11 9.30 3.26 -0.82
C HIS A 11 9.65 2.99 -2.28
N ARG A 12 9.01 3.72 -3.20
CA ARG A 12 9.31 3.74 -4.65
C ARG A 12 9.29 2.37 -5.34
N VAL A 13 8.31 1.56 -4.99
CA VAL A 13 8.00 0.34 -5.73
C VAL A 13 7.27 0.64 -7.04
N ARG A 14 7.28 -0.35 -7.93
CA ARG A 14 6.65 -0.29 -9.25
C ARG A 14 5.34 -1.07 -9.23
N VAL A 15 4.29 -0.48 -9.78
CA VAL A 15 3.03 -1.21 -10.05
C VAL A 15 3.31 -2.28 -11.11
N THR A 16 3.04 -3.53 -10.78
CA THR A 16 3.24 -4.69 -11.66
C THR A 16 2.00 -4.99 -12.49
N GLU A 17 0.81 -4.80 -11.94
CA GLU A 17 -0.48 -5.04 -12.59
C GLU A 17 -1.55 -4.02 -12.12
N ALA A 18 -2.52 -3.72 -12.99
CA ALA A 18 -3.71 -2.95 -12.65
C ALA A 18 -4.92 -3.50 -13.44
N ASN A 19 -5.95 -3.98 -12.71
CA ASN A 19 -7.12 -4.62 -13.30
C ASN A 19 -8.41 -4.11 -12.65
N ILE A 20 -9.31 -3.54 -13.46
CA ILE A 20 -10.59 -2.98 -12.97
C ILE A 20 -11.59 -4.04 -12.49
N ASN A 21 -11.44 -5.29 -12.95
CA ASN A 21 -12.31 -6.40 -12.59
C ASN A 21 -11.72 -7.26 -11.45
N TYR A 22 -10.52 -6.93 -10.97
CA TYR A 22 -9.95 -7.61 -9.81
C TYR A 22 -10.73 -7.23 -8.55
N ILE A 23 -11.17 -8.24 -7.81
CA ILE A 23 -11.92 -8.05 -6.57
C ILE A 23 -10.91 -8.09 -5.42
N GLY A 24 -10.59 -6.92 -4.89
CA GLY A 24 -9.66 -6.76 -3.78
C GLY A 24 -9.21 -5.31 -3.62
N SER A 25 -8.28 -5.08 -2.68
CA SER A 25 -7.63 -3.80 -2.45
C SER A 25 -6.38 -3.67 -3.33
N ILE A 26 -5.20 -3.93 -2.75
CA ILE A 26 -3.92 -3.97 -3.43
C ILE A 26 -3.16 -5.21 -2.97
N THR A 27 -2.73 -6.03 -3.92
CA THR A 27 -1.84 -7.16 -3.62
C THR A 27 -0.41 -6.65 -3.49
N ILE A 28 0.25 -7.02 -2.40
CA ILE A 28 1.66 -6.71 -2.13
C ILE A 28 2.39 -8.05 -2.00
N ASP A 29 3.62 -8.10 -2.50
CA ASP A 29 4.51 -9.26 -2.33
C ASP A 29 4.75 -9.54 -0.84
N GLU A 30 4.70 -10.81 -0.44
CA GLU A 30 4.86 -11.25 0.96
C GLU A 30 6.20 -10.78 1.55
N ASP A 31 7.29 -10.81 0.77
CA ASP A 31 8.61 -10.35 1.21
C ASP A 31 8.61 -8.84 1.53
N LEU A 32 7.83 -8.05 0.78
CA LEU A 32 7.68 -6.61 1.02
C LEU A 32 6.79 -6.34 2.23
N MET A 33 5.75 -7.15 2.43
CA MET A 33 4.88 -7.05 3.62
C MET A 33 5.68 -7.35 4.88
N ASP A 34 6.46 -8.42 4.89
CA ASP A 34 7.32 -8.80 6.02
C ASP A 34 8.37 -7.73 6.31
N ALA A 35 9.06 -7.24 5.28
CA ALA A 35 10.06 -6.18 5.43
C ALA A 35 9.46 -4.85 5.96
N ALA A 36 8.19 -4.58 5.63
CA ALA A 36 7.46 -3.41 6.10
C ALA A 36 6.58 -3.70 7.33
N ASN A 37 6.62 -4.90 7.91
CA ASN A 37 5.77 -5.29 9.05
C ASN A 37 4.27 -4.98 8.82
N LEU A 38 3.78 -5.28 7.61
CA LEU A 38 2.37 -5.17 7.22
C LEU A 38 1.66 -6.51 7.45
N ILE A 39 0.40 -6.45 7.87
CA ILE A 39 -0.46 -7.64 7.96
C ILE A 39 -1.54 -7.62 6.87
N GLU A 40 -2.06 -8.79 6.52
CA GLU A 40 -3.20 -8.89 5.62
C GLU A 40 -4.40 -8.08 6.16
N PHE A 41 -5.12 -7.42 5.25
CA PHE A 41 -6.25 -6.53 5.55
C PHE A 41 -5.89 -5.27 6.37
N GLU A 42 -4.61 -4.95 6.52
CA GLU A 42 -4.19 -3.66 7.09
C GLU A 42 -4.53 -2.51 6.14
N LYS A 43 -5.08 -1.40 6.68
CA LYS A 43 -5.35 -0.19 5.91
C LYS A 43 -4.03 0.40 5.40
N VAL A 44 -3.96 0.68 4.11
CA VAL A 44 -2.78 1.28 3.48
C VAL A 44 -3.11 2.60 2.79
N GLN A 45 -2.12 3.49 2.74
CA GLN A 45 -2.19 4.71 1.95
C GLN A 45 -1.25 4.61 0.76
N VAL A 46 -1.78 4.83 -0.45
CA VAL A 46 -1.04 4.71 -1.70
C VAL A 46 -0.85 6.10 -2.30
N LEU A 47 0.42 6.44 -2.55
CA LEU A 47 0.82 7.64 -3.28
C LEU A 47 1.39 7.23 -4.65
N ASN A 48 0.71 7.61 -5.71
CA ASN A 48 1.22 7.43 -7.07
C ASN A 48 2.08 8.64 -7.46
N ILE A 49 3.40 8.43 -7.56
CA ILE A 49 4.36 9.50 -7.89
C ILE A 49 4.27 9.97 -9.36
N ASN A 50 3.69 9.18 -10.25
CA ASN A 50 3.64 9.50 -11.68
C ASN A 50 2.50 10.47 -12.01
N ASN A 51 1.42 10.46 -11.23
CA ASN A 51 0.23 11.30 -11.48
C ASN A 51 -0.26 12.09 -10.25
N GLY A 52 0.40 11.94 -9.10
CA GLY A 52 0.08 12.64 -7.85
C GLY A 52 -1.17 12.13 -7.13
N GLN A 53 -1.83 11.08 -7.62
CA GLN A 53 -3.01 10.53 -6.96
C GLN A 53 -2.68 9.93 -5.60
N ARG A 54 -3.62 10.11 -4.67
CA ARG A 54 -3.56 9.60 -3.30
C ARG A 54 -4.87 8.92 -2.98
N PHE A 55 -4.80 7.71 -2.46
CA PHE A 55 -5.98 6.98 -2.04
C PHE A 55 -5.63 6.02 -0.90
N ASP A 56 -6.65 5.65 -0.14
CA ASP A 56 -6.57 4.67 0.94
C ASP A 56 -7.34 3.42 0.51
N THR A 57 -6.86 2.24 0.87
CA THR A 57 -7.57 0.97 0.67
C THR A 57 -7.26 -0.04 1.77
#